data_AF-A0A6P6B3I3-F1
#
_entry.id   AF-A0A6P6B3I3-F1
#
_cell.length_a   1.000
_cell.length_b   1.000
_cell.length_c   1.000
_cell.angle_alpha   90.00
_cell.angle_beta   90.00
_cell.angle_gamma   90.00
#
_symmetry.space_group_name_H-M   'P 1'
#
loop_
_entity.id
_entity.type
_entity.pdbx_description
1 polymer ?
#
loop_
_entity_poly.entity_id
_entity_poly.type
_entity_poly.pdbx_seq_one_letter_code
_entity_poly.pdbx_strand_id
1 'polypeptide(L)'
;MENNCSTTKRPSLKTHPRFNNYSFWKDKLRENCYKRVREDRSLLLWKMRLPAPQSLNQKDSIIAAFEDIVSDELKKIKDSSLTDCSESSNSFSKASDELWEYNGLQDAYQGECEEILLEMQRIFYEDHMTEPAGKEAEEPIVSWEDEEDEYLARAVYEHMQLNDEQVHKQIWCPICKQGELQQNHQLIYCTLCKLQLNRDDEVNLDILRDRLAEAHGDHFDRGCRLKPKFCLETRFGLTALYILCHDCGTFEVVI
;
A
#
# COMPACT_ATOMS: atom_id res chain seq x y z
N MET A 1 -48.50 -50.31 46.29
CA MET A 1 -48.30 -48.94 46.80
C MET A 1 -47.36 -48.25 45.82
N GLU A 2 -47.94 -47.53 44.86
CA GLU A 2 -47.20 -46.73 43.88
C GLU A 2 -46.94 -45.35 44.48
N ASN A 3 -45.67 -45.00 44.65
CA ASN A 3 -45.27 -43.65 45.07
C ASN A 3 -44.94 -42.82 43.82
N ASN A 4 -45.93 -42.04 43.39
CA ASN A 4 -45.76 -40.95 42.43
C ASN A 4 -44.95 -39.82 43.07
N CYS A 5 -43.69 -39.64 42.66
CA CYS A 5 -42.89 -38.47 43.00
C CYS A 5 -42.83 -37.53 41.79
N SER A 6 -43.64 -36.49 41.83
CA SER A 6 -43.74 -35.43 40.83
C SER A 6 -42.41 -34.67 40.73
N THR A 7 -41.69 -34.83 39.62
CA THR A 7 -40.47 -34.08 39.32
C THR A 7 -40.82 -32.66 38.89
N THR A 8 -40.82 -31.72 39.84
CA THR A 8 -40.82 -30.28 39.57
C THR A 8 -39.49 -29.91 38.89
N LYS A 9 -39.52 -29.78 37.56
CA LYS A 9 -38.39 -29.25 36.79
C LYS A 9 -38.10 -27.82 37.25
N ARG A 10 -36.91 -27.58 37.84
CA ARG A 10 -36.40 -26.22 38.07
C ARG A 10 -36.36 -25.49 36.73
N PRO A 11 -36.97 -24.30 36.59
CA PRO A 11 -36.78 -23.49 35.39
C PRO A 11 -35.30 -23.11 35.27
N SER A 12 -34.74 -23.24 34.07
CA SER A 12 -33.34 -22.91 33.81
C SER A 12 -33.10 -21.42 34.10
N LEU A 13 -32.03 -21.09 34.83
CA LEU A 13 -31.61 -19.70 35.12
C LEU A 13 -31.24 -18.89 33.86
N LYS A 14 -31.30 -19.49 32.67
CA LYS A 14 -30.90 -18.88 31.39
C LYS A 14 -31.90 -17.88 30.81
N THR A 15 -33.11 -17.78 31.35
CA THR A 15 -34.16 -16.84 30.89
C THR A 15 -34.19 -15.52 31.65
N HIS A 16 -33.14 -15.17 32.39
CA HIS A 16 -33.09 -13.87 33.08
C HIS A 16 -32.51 -12.76 32.15
N PRO A 17 -33.20 -11.62 31.95
CA PRO A 17 -32.81 -10.58 30.97
C PRO A 17 -31.42 -9.96 31.19
N ARG A 18 -30.84 -10.15 32.38
CA ARG A 18 -29.49 -9.64 32.72
C ARG A 18 -28.35 -10.37 32.00
N PHE A 19 -28.58 -11.58 31.49
CA PHE A 19 -27.55 -12.36 30.77
C PHE A 19 -27.64 -12.27 29.25
N ASN A 20 -28.60 -11.50 28.70
CA ASN A 20 -28.78 -11.33 27.26
C ASN A 20 -27.86 -10.26 26.62
N ASN A 21 -26.88 -9.75 27.39
CA ASN A 21 -25.84 -8.84 26.90
C ASN A 21 -24.76 -9.54 26.04
N TYR A 22 -24.97 -10.81 25.70
CA TYR A 22 -24.01 -11.64 24.97
C TYR A 22 -23.73 -11.13 23.54
N SER A 23 -24.73 -10.56 22.86
CA SER A 23 -24.50 -9.91 21.55
C SER A 23 -23.71 -8.62 21.71
N PHE A 24 -24.09 -7.77 22.68
CA PHE A 24 -23.51 -6.45 22.85
C PHE A 24 -22.00 -6.46 23.15
N TRP A 25 -21.50 -7.38 24.00
CA TRP A 25 -20.04 -7.46 24.24
C TRP A 25 -19.28 -8.01 23.03
N LYS A 26 -19.90 -8.90 22.24
CA LYS A 26 -19.31 -9.42 21.00
C LYS A 26 -19.23 -8.34 19.93
N ASP A 27 -20.29 -7.56 19.78
CA ASP A 27 -20.35 -6.45 18.83
C ASP A 27 -19.32 -5.39 19.22
N LYS A 28 -19.20 -5.08 20.51
CA LYS A 28 -18.17 -4.18 21.04
C LYS A 28 -16.74 -4.73 20.88
N LEU A 29 -16.54 -6.04 21.04
CA LEU A 29 -15.25 -6.68 20.78
C LEU A 29 -14.88 -6.59 19.29
N ARG A 30 -15.84 -6.87 18.41
CA ARG A 30 -15.68 -6.79 16.95
C ARG A 30 -15.34 -5.35 16.52
N GLU A 31 -16.04 -4.36 17.05
CA GLU A 31 -15.77 -2.93 16.81
C GLU A 31 -14.34 -2.55 17.25
N ASN A 32 -13.92 -2.99 18.45
CA ASN A 32 -12.57 -2.75 18.94
C ASN A 32 -11.49 -3.42 18.08
N CYS A 33 -11.73 -4.64 17.61
CA CYS A 33 -10.83 -5.33 16.68
C CYS A 33 -10.70 -4.57 15.35
N TYR A 34 -11.82 -4.16 14.75
CA TYR A 34 -11.79 -3.36 13.52
C TYR A 34 -11.06 -2.03 13.71
N LYS A 35 -11.29 -1.35 14.83
CA LYS A 35 -10.60 -0.11 15.16
C LYS A 35 -9.10 -0.32 15.26
N ARG A 36 -8.65 -1.35 16.00
CA ARG A 36 -7.22 -1.68 16.13
C ARG A 36 -6.60 -2.01 14.78
N VAL A 37 -7.25 -2.86 13.97
CA VAL A 37 -6.72 -3.25 12.65
C VAL A 37 -6.62 -2.04 11.71
N ARG A 38 -7.60 -1.14 11.72
CA ARG A 38 -7.53 0.11 10.93
C ARG A 38 -6.41 1.03 11.41
N GLU A 39 -6.25 1.20 12.71
CA GLU A 39 -5.19 2.02 13.30
C GLU A 39 -3.80 1.45 12.99
N ASP A 40 -3.61 0.13 13.15
CA ASP A 40 -2.38 -0.57 12.83
C ASP A 40 -2.03 -0.49 11.33
N ARG A 41 -3.02 -0.69 10.46
CA ARG A 41 -2.85 -0.53 9.00
C ARG A 41 -2.45 0.90 8.66
N SER A 42 -3.12 1.89 9.23
CA SER A 42 -2.83 3.31 8.98
C SER A 42 -1.43 3.67 9.45
N LEU A 43 -1.02 3.18 10.63
CA LEU A 43 0.32 3.35 11.16
C LEU A 43 1.38 2.68 10.27
N LEU A 44 1.12 1.47 9.78
CA LEU A 44 2.01 0.75 8.88
C LEU A 44 2.18 1.50 7.56
N LEU A 45 1.08 1.91 6.94
CA LEU A 45 1.11 2.69 5.69
C LEU A 45 1.84 4.03 5.88
N TRP A 46 1.64 4.69 7.02
CA TRP A 46 2.38 5.91 7.34
C TRP A 46 3.88 5.66 7.47
N LYS A 47 4.29 4.56 8.12
CA LYS A 47 5.70 4.14 8.20
C LYS A 47 6.30 3.83 6.82
N MET A 48 5.54 3.22 5.91
CA MET A 48 6.02 2.88 4.56
C MET A 48 6.12 4.09 3.63
N ARG A 49 5.27 5.12 3.82
CA ARG A 49 5.26 6.34 3.01
C ARG A 49 6.35 7.34 3.41
N LEU A 50 6.84 7.29 4.64
CA LEU A 50 7.96 8.11 5.07
C LEU A 50 9.24 7.63 4.34
N PRO A 51 10.05 8.55 3.76
CA PRO A 51 11.35 8.17 3.24
C PRO A 51 12.14 7.54 4.39
N ALA A 52 12.65 6.32 4.17
CA ALA A 52 13.46 5.65 5.18
C ALA A 52 14.53 6.62 5.68
N PRO A 53 14.59 6.93 7.00
CA PRO A 53 15.67 7.75 7.52
C PRO A 53 16.96 7.06 7.10
N GLN A 54 17.84 7.78 6.40
CA GLN A 54 19.07 7.23 5.82
C GLN A 54 19.78 6.36 6.86
N SER A 55 19.63 5.05 6.68
CA SER A 55 19.84 4.07 7.73
C SER A 55 21.26 3.52 7.60
N LEU A 56 22.26 4.37 7.81
CA LEU A 56 23.63 3.86 7.93
C LEU A 56 23.73 2.85 9.08
N ASN A 57 22.98 3.04 10.18
CA ASN A 57 23.02 2.15 11.34
C ASN A 57 22.01 0.99 11.35
N GLN A 58 20.95 1.01 10.53
CA GLN A 58 19.92 -0.05 10.58
C GLN A 58 20.36 -1.30 9.81
N LYS A 59 21.12 -1.14 8.72
CA LYS A 59 21.73 -2.27 8.02
C LYS A 59 22.72 -2.98 8.92
N ASP A 60 23.58 -2.24 9.61
CA ASP A 60 24.57 -2.80 10.53
C ASP A 60 23.90 -3.49 11.74
N SER A 61 22.81 -2.93 12.25
CA SER A 61 22.02 -3.57 13.32
C SER A 61 21.30 -4.86 12.87
N ILE A 62 20.79 -4.89 11.62
CA ILE A 62 20.15 -6.09 11.06
C ILE A 62 21.20 -7.17 10.77
N ILE A 63 22.37 -6.78 10.25
CA ILE A 63 23.49 -7.69 9.99
C ILE A 63 23.99 -8.29 11.29
N ALA A 64 24.22 -7.47 12.33
CA ALA A 64 24.65 -7.95 13.64
C ALA A 64 23.64 -8.91 14.29
N ALA A 65 22.34 -8.61 14.21
CA ALA A 65 21.31 -9.50 14.74
C ALA A 65 21.22 -10.82 13.97
N PHE A 66 21.42 -10.80 12.66
CA PHE A 66 21.45 -12.00 11.83
C PHE A 66 22.68 -12.87 12.13
N GLU A 67 23.87 -12.26 12.26
CA GLU A 67 25.10 -12.95 12.64
C GLU A 67 25.01 -13.60 14.02
N ASP A 68 24.40 -12.91 15.00
CA ASP A 68 24.14 -13.46 16.33
C ASP A 68 23.23 -14.69 16.25
N ILE A 69 22.10 -14.60 15.54
CA ILE A 69 21.14 -15.72 15.40
C ILE A 69 21.82 -16.93 14.74
N VAL A 70 22.53 -16.71 13.62
CA VAL A 70 23.20 -17.80 12.90
C VAL A 70 24.29 -18.42 13.75
N SER A 71 25.06 -17.62 14.50
CA SER A 71 26.10 -18.12 15.40
C SER A 71 25.52 -18.94 16.55
N ASP A 72 24.41 -18.50 17.12
CA ASP A 72 23.75 -19.18 18.24
C ASP A 72 23.13 -20.52 17.78
N GLU A 73 22.49 -20.55 16.62
CA GLU A 73 21.95 -21.79 16.03
C GLU A 73 23.05 -22.76 15.58
N LEU A 74 24.13 -22.27 14.97
CA LEU A 74 25.29 -23.09 14.58
C LEU A 74 25.96 -23.70 15.82
N LYS A 75 26.03 -22.95 16.92
CA LYS A 75 26.57 -23.41 18.19
C LYS A 75 25.67 -24.47 18.81
N LYS A 76 24.34 -24.31 18.79
CA LYS A 76 23.39 -25.34 19.23
C LYS A 76 23.55 -26.64 18.43
N ILE A 77 23.77 -26.57 17.12
CA ILE A 77 24.01 -27.76 16.27
C ILE A 77 25.34 -28.44 16.65
N LYS A 78 26.38 -27.66 16.92
CA LYS A 78 27.69 -28.19 17.31
C LYS A 78 27.67 -28.82 18.70
N ASP A 79 27.02 -28.16 19.65
CA ASP A 79 26.88 -28.59 21.03
C ASP A 79 25.96 -29.82 21.14
N SER A 80 24.90 -29.91 20.33
CA SER A 80 24.07 -31.12 20.22
C SER A 80 24.84 -32.30 19.62
N SER A 81 25.75 -32.08 18.65
CA SER A 81 26.61 -33.17 18.14
C SER A 81 27.67 -33.66 19.13
N LEU A 82 28.10 -32.79 20.06
CA LEU A 82 29.10 -33.11 21.09
C LEU A 82 28.48 -33.77 22.32
N THR A 83 27.18 -33.56 22.56
CA THR A 83 26.47 -34.15 23.71
C THR A 83 26.12 -35.63 23.48
N ASP A 84 26.06 -36.08 22.22
CA ASP A 84 25.72 -37.47 21.87
C ASP A 84 26.95 -38.41 21.72
N CYS A 85 28.17 -37.92 21.98
CA CYS A 85 29.39 -38.72 21.85
C CYS A 85 30.21 -38.82 23.15
N SER A 86 29.56 -39.11 24.29
CA SER A 86 30.22 -39.75 25.43
C SER A 86 29.19 -40.33 26.39
N GLU A 87 28.58 -41.46 26.02
CA GLU A 87 28.39 -42.58 26.95
C GLU A 87 28.10 -43.86 26.17
N SER A 88 29.15 -44.68 26.12
CA SER A 88 29.25 -46.11 25.84
C SER A 88 27.99 -46.91 25.42
N SER A 89 28.17 -47.57 24.27
CA SER A 89 27.92 -48.99 23.94
C SER A 89 26.55 -49.49 23.42
N ASN A 90 26.64 -49.91 22.15
CA ASN A 90 26.02 -51.08 21.50
C ASN A 90 24.51 -51.09 21.23
N SER A 91 24.12 -50.69 20.03
CA SER A 91 23.78 -51.64 18.96
C SER A 91 23.40 -50.89 17.68
N PHE A 92 23.95 -51.34 16.55
CA PHE A 92 23.43 -50.99 15.24
C PHE A 92 21.99 -51.52 15.13
N SER A 93 21.00 -50.61 15.07
CA SER A 93 19.75 -50.90 14.39
C SER A 93 19.42 -49.74 13.47
N LYS A 94 18.96 -50.16 12.28
CA LYS A 94 18.85 -49.40 11.05
C LYS A 94 17.71 -48.39 11.17
N ALA A 95 17.92 -47.20 10.63
CA ALA A 95 16.91 -46.16 10.53
C ALA A 95 15.53 -46.69 10.10
N SER A 96 14.52 -46.44 10.92
CA SER A 96 13.16 -46.13 10.45
C SER A 96 12.70 -44.86 11.16
N ASP A 97 12.51 -43.83 10.33
CA ASP A 97 11.79 -42.61 10.64
C ASP A 97 10.31 -42.97 10.80
N GLU A 98 9.96 -43.48 11.98
CA GLU A 98 8.61 -43.97 12.35
C GLU A 98 7.71 -42.85 12.90
N LEU A 99 7.95 -41.59 12.53
CA LEU A 99 7.12 -40.46 13.00
C LEU A 99 5.86 -40.24 12.14
N TRP A 100 5.73 -40.92 10.98
CA TRP A 100 4.58 -40.74 10.08
C TRP A 100 4.05 -42.04 9.49
N GLU A 101 3.89 -43.09 10.31
CA GLU A 101 3.01 -44.20 9.91
C GLU A 101 1.55 -43.72 9.94
N TYR A 102 1.15 -43.06 8.85
CA TYR A 102 -0.23 -42.78 8.51
C TYR A 102 -0.92 -44.11 8.22
N ASN A 103 -1.50 -44.71 9.26
CA ASN A 103 -2.45 -45.80 9.08
C ASN A 103 -3.63 -45.24 8.30
N GLY A 104 -3.65 -45.58 7.01
CA GLY A 104 -4.71 -45.22 6.09
C GLY A 104 -6.08 -45.45 6.72
N LEU A 105 -7.01 -44.58 6.34
CA LEU A 105 -8.40 -44.52 6.76
C LEU A 105 -9.17 -45.80 6.38
N GLN A 106 -8.78 -46.94 6.93
CA GLN A 106 -9.39 -48.24 6.61
C GLN A 106 -10.70 -48.48 7.37
N ASP A 107 -11.03 -47.63 8.36
CA ASP A 107 -12.16 -47.84 9.27
C ASP A 107 -13.16 -46.66 9.33
N ALA A 108 -12.95 -45.59 8.54
CA ALA A 108 -13.98 -44.56 8.39
C ALA A 108 -14.79 -44.85 7.11
N TYR A 109 -16.06 -45.19 7.30
CA TYR A 109 -17.04 -45.44 6.26
C TYR A 109 -17.02 -44.32 5.20
N GLN A 110 -16.65 -44.66 3.96
CA GLN A 110 -16.44 -43.71 2.86
C GLN A 110 -17.66 -42.81 2.55
N GLY A 111 -18.86 -43.20 3.00
CA GLY A 111 -20.08 -42.40 2.86
C GLY A 111 -20.23 -41.23 3.85
N GLU A 112 -19.60 -41.27 5.03
CA GLU A 112 -19.75 -40.20 6.04
C GLU A 112 -18.97 -38.93 5.64
N CYS A 113 -17.82 -39.11 4.97
CA CYS A 113 -17.06 -37.99 4.41
C CYS A 113 -17.77 -37.38 3.19
N GLU A 114 -18.44 -38.20 2.38
CA GLU A 114 -19.22 -37.73 1.23
C GLU A 114 -20.42 -36.90 1.67
N GLU A 115 -21.13 -37.32 2.72
CA GLU A 115 -22.26 -36.56 3.28
C GLU A 115 -21.82 -35.19 3.81
N ILE A 116 -20.70 -35.12 4.54
CA ILE A 116 -20.14 -33.85 5.03
C ILE A 116 -19.74 -32.92 3.87
N LEU A 117 -19.11 -33.46 2.82
CA LEU A 117 -18.70 -32.67 1.66
C LEU A 117 -19.91 -32.13 0.86
N LEU A 118 -20.96 -32.95 0.70
CA LEU A 118 -22.20 -32.54 0.05
C LEU A 118 -22.95 -31.48 0.87
N GLU A 119 -22.92 -31.58 2.19
CA GLU A 119 -23.57 -30.60 3.06
C GLU A 119 -22.79 -29.27 3.12
N MET A 120 -21.46 -29.32 3.11
CA MET A 120 -20.62 -28.12 2.91
C MET A 120 -20.91 -27.44 1.57
N GLN A 121 -21.08 -28.22 0.50
CA GLN A 121 -21.42 -27.70 -0.83
C GLN A 121 -22.82 -27.06 -0.83
N ARG A 122 -23.80 -27.67 -0.17
CA ARG A 122 -25.15 -27.10 -0.01
C ARG A 122 -25.12 -25.75 0.69
N ILE A 123 -24.45 -25.65 1.84
CA ILE A 123 -24.35 -24.42 2.63
C ILE A 123 -23.69 -23.31 1.81
N PHE A 124 -22.62 -23.63 1.07
CA PHE A 124 -21.94 -22.66 0.21
C PHE A 124 -22.86 -22.06 -0.85
N TYR A 125 -23.68 -22.88 -1.51
CA TYR A 125 -24.63 -22.39 -2.51
C TYR A 125 -25.83 -21.69 -1.88
N GLU A 126 -26.32 -22.12 -0.71
CA GLU A 126 -27.37 -21.41 0.01
C GLU A 126 -26.90 -20.01 0.44
N ASP A 127 -25.69 -19.86 0.97
CA ASP A 127 -25.11 -18.57 1.34
C ASP A 127 -24.90 -17.67 0.11
N HIS A 128 -24.38 -18.23 -0.99
CA HIS A 128 -24.19 -17.51 -2.25
C HIS A 128 -25.52 -17.06 -2.89
N MET A 129 -26.59 -17.83 -2.75
CA MET A 129 -27.92 -17.47 -3.27
C MET A 129 -28.69 -16.55 -2.32
N THR A 130 -28.27 -16.49 -1.04
CA THR A 130 -28.82 -15.58 -0.03
C THR A 130 -28.07 -14.24 0.01
N GLU A 131 -26.89 -14.13 -0.62
CA GLU A 131 -26.42 -12.85 -1.12
C GLU A 131 -27.50 -12.27 -2.05
N PRO A 132 -27.94 -11.02 -1.85
CA PRO A 132 -29.27 -10.58 -2.24
C PRO A 132 -29.39 -10.41 -3.76
N ALA A 133 -29.67 -11.50 -4.47
CA ALA A 133 -30.12 -11.53 -5.85
C ALA A 133 -31.60 -11.09 -6.00
N GLY A 134 -32.06 -10.17 -5.15
CA GLY A 134 -33.47 -9.82 -5.07
C GLY A 134 -33.74 -8.59 -4.22
N LYS A 135 -33.21 -7.43 -4.64
CA LYS A 135 -33.77 -6.09 -4.48
C LYS A 135 -32.85 -5.07 -5.17
N GLU A 136 -33.01 -4.98 -6.48
CA GLU A 136 -32.77 -3.71 -7.16
C GLU A 136 -33.79 -2.69 -6.63
N ALA A 137 -33.31 -1.78 -5.80
CA ALA A 137 -33.90 -0.47 -5.63
C ALA A 137 -32.73 0.50 -5.49
N GLU A 138 -32.22 0.93 -6.65
CA GLU A 138 -31.56 2.23 -6.92
C GLU A 138 -30.79 2.92 -5.77
N GLU A 139 -29.97 2.20 -5.01
CA GLU A 139 -28.92 2.80 -4.22
C GLU A 139 -27.60 2.29 -4.79
N PRO A 140 -26.74 3.18 -5.32
CA PRO A 140 -25.39 2.80 -5.66
C PRO A 140 -24.78 2.28 -4.36
N ILE A 141 -24.39 1.00 -4.36
CA ILE A 141 -23.54 0.46 -3.31
C ILE A 141 -22.23 1.23 -3.43
N VAL A 142 -22.11 2.33 -2.69
CA VAL A 142 -20.87 3.09 -2.58
C VAL A 142 -19.90 2.14 -1.89
N SER A 143 -19.08 1.50 -2.69
CA SER A 143 -17.99 0.70 -2.19
C SER A 143 -16.99 1.65 -1.53
N TRP A 144 -16.21 1.17 -0.56
CA TRP A 144 -15.15 1.98 0.06
C TRP A 144 -14.15 2.51 -0.96
N GLU A 145 -14.08 1.89 -2.14
CA GLU A 145 -13.26 2.29 -3.29
C GLU A 145 -13.85 3.56 -3.93
N ASP A 146 -15.17 3.67 -4.06
CA ASP A 146 -15.84 4.84 -4.63
C ASP A 146 -15.67 6.10 -3.74
N GLU A 147 -15.67 5.94 -2.41
CA GLU A 147 -15.41 7.06 -1.48
C GLU A 147 -13.95 7.54 -1.54
N GLU A 148 -13.02 6.60 -1.68
CA GLU A 148 -11.59 6.90 -1.83
C GLU A 148 -11.34 7.61 -3.16
N ASP A 149 -11.95 7.14 -4.25
CA ASP A 149 -11.84 7.73 -5.57
C ASP A 149 -12.44 9.13 -5.63
N GLU A 150 -13.62 9.36 -5.05
CA GLU A 150 -14.24 10.69 -4.95
C GLU A 150 -13.40 11.65 -4.09
N TYR A 151 -12.82 11.17 -2.98
CA TYR A 151 -11.92 11.95 -2.16
C TYR A 151 -10.63 12.33 -2.92
N LEU A 152 -10.04 11.37 -3.64
CA LEU A 152 -8.86 11.59 -4.47
C LEU A 152 -9.16 12.55 -5.61
N ALA A 153 -10.30 12.39 -6.29
CA ALA A 153 -10.75 13.29 -7.36
C ALA A 153 -10.91 14.72 -6.83
N ARG A 154 -11.50 14.90 -5.64
CA ARG A 154 -11.65 16.20 -5.00
C ARG A 154 -10.32 16.81 -4.58
N ALA A 155 -9.43 16.03 -3.98
CA ALA A 155 -8.10 16.50 -3.59
C ALA A 155 -7.28 16.90 -4.83
N VAL A 156 -7.37 16.14 -5.92
CA VAL A 156 -6.76 16.48 -7.22
C VAL A 156 -7.37 17.77 -7.76
N TYR A 157 -8.70 17.89 -7.77
CA TYR A 157 -9.38 19.09 -8.24
C TYR A 157 -8.97 20.35 -7.47
N GLU A 158 -8.94 20.27 -6.14
CA GLU A 158 -8.55 21.37 -5.25
C GLU A 158 -7.06 21.73 -5.36
N HIS A 159 -6.17 20.74 -5.43
CA HIS A 159 -4.72 20.96 -5.44
C HIS A 159 -4.13 21.21 -6.84
N MET A 160 -4.73 20.67 -7.90
CA MET A 160 -4.33 20.96 -9.28
C MET A 160 -4.92 22.26 -9.82
N GLN A 161 -5.75 22.96 -9.06
CA GLN A 161 -6.34 24.26 -9.44
C GLN A 161 -6.97 24.23 -10.85
N LEU A 162 -7.81 23.22 -11.14
CA LEU A 162 -8.46 23.06 -12.45
C LEU A 162 -9.57 24.10 -12.72
N ASN A 163 -9.74 25.11 -11.87
CA ASN A 163 -10.69 26.21 -12.08
C ASN A 163 -10.13 27.23 -13.08
N ASP A 164 -10.51 27.08 -14.35
CA ASP A 164 -10.12 27.98 -15.44
C ASP A 164 -10.51 29.46 -15.23
N GLU A 165 -11.46 29.76 -14.34
CA GLU A 165 -12.06 31.10 -14.27
C GLU A 165 -11.30 32.11 -13.39
N GLN A 166 -10.44 31.67 -12.45
CA GLN A 166 -9.79 32.59 -11.48
C GLN A 166 -8.34 32.24 -11.13
N VAL A 167 -7.76 31.19 -11.70
CA VAL A 167 -6.32 30.94 -11.56
C VAL A 167 -5.62 31.93 -12.47
N HIS A 168 -5.09 33.00 -11.90
CA HIS A 168 -3.98 33.71 -12.54
C HIS A 168 -3.01 32.62 -13.03
N LYS A 169 -2.83 32.49 -14.35
CA LYS A 169 -1.97 31.49 -15.00
C LYS A 169 -0.54 31.65 -14.49
N GLN A 170 -0.29 31.17 -13.29
CA GLN A 170 0.94 31.42 -12.56
C GLN A 170 1.97 30.46 -13.12
N ILE A 171 2.86 30.97 -13.96
CA ILE A 171 3.89 30.14 -14.57
C ILE A 171 5.10 30.17 -13.67
N TRP A 172 5.45 29.02 -13.12
CA TRP A 172 6.65 28.88 -12.31
C TRP A 172 7.90 28.89 -13.17
N CYS A 173 8.95 29.51 -12.67
CA CYS A 173 10.23 29.60 -13.36
C CYS A 173 10.86 28.20 -13.50
N PRO A 174 11.20 27.76 -14.72
CA PRO A 174 11.75 26.43 -14.96
C PRO A 174 13.17 26.27 -14.41
N ILE A 175 13.89 27.38 -14.16
CA ILE A 175 15.25 27.36 -13.62
C ILE A 175 15.24 27.23 -12.09
N CYS A 176 14.59 28.16 -11.38
CA CYS A 176 14.63 28.17 -9.91
C CYS A 176 13.48 27.40 -9.23
N LYS A 177 12.40 27.10 -9.97
CA LYS A 177 11.21 26.35 -9.50
C LYS A 177 10.47 26.96 -8.31
N GLN A 178 10.82 28.20 -7.95
CA GLN A 178 10.27 28.92 -6.79
C GLN A 178 9.69 30.27 -7.18
N GLY A 179 10.28 30.94 -8.15
CA GLY A 179 9.82 32.25 -8.60
C GLY A 179 8.76 32.12 -9.68
N GLU A 180 7.86 33.09 -9.72
CA GLU A 180 6.88 33.23 -10.80
C GLU A 180 7.51 33.96 -11.99
N LEU A 181 7.10 33.59 -13.20
CA LEU A 181 7.39 34.31 -14.42
C LEU A 181 6.37 35.42 -14.64
N GLN A 182 6.87 36.64 -14.77
CA GLN A 182 6.07 37.81 -15.11
C GLN A 182 6.50 38.33 -16.48
N GLN A 183 5.58 39.00 -17.17
CA GLN A 183 5.84 39.64 -18.45
C GLN A 183 5.61 41.15 -18.35
N ASN A 184 6.55 41.91 -18.90
CA ASN A 184 6.41 43.34 -19.18
C ASN A 184 6.35 43.56 -20.69
N HIS A 185 6.33 44.82 -21.13
CA HIS A 185 6.26 45.17 -22.54
C HIS A 185 7.41 44.60 -23.39
N GLN A 186 8.59 44.38 -22.81
CA GLN A 186 9.81 43.98 -23.54
C GLN A 186 10.51 42.73 -22.99
N LEU A 187 10.09 42.21 -21.84
CA LEU A 187 10.82 41.15 -21.15
C LEU A 187 9.87 40.16 -20.48
N ILE A 188 10.24 38.89 -20.51
CA ILE A 188 9.73 37.88 -19.58
C ILE A 188 10.82 37.63 -18.54
N TYR A 189 10.49 37.78 -17.26
CA TYR A 189 11.47 37.67 -16.17
C TYR A 189 10.92 36.90 -14.98
N CYS A 190 11.83 36.31 -14.21
CA CYS A 190 11.49 35.65 -12.96
C CYS A 190 11.57 36.63 -11.78
N THR A 191 10.62 36.53 -10.84
CA THR A 191 10.61 37.37 -9.63
C THR A 191 11.72 37.06 -8.63
N LEU A 192 12.28 35.84 -8.65
CA LEU A 192 13.26 35.38 -7.64
C LEU A 192 14.66 35.06 -8.19
N CYS A 193 14.79 34.83 -9.49
CA CYS A 193 16.10 34.48 -10.09
C CYS A 193 16.41 35.37 -11.30
N LYS A 194 17.63 35.25 -11.82
CA LYS A 194 18.15 36.09 -12.91
C LYS A 194 17.64 35.72 -14.31
N LEU A 195 16.59 34.89 -14.41
CA LEU A 195 16.02 34.55 -15.72
C LEU A 195 15.34 35.78 -16.31
N GLN A 196 15.83 36.20 -17.48
CA GLN A 196 15.28 37.28 -18.29
C GLN A 196 15.38 36.90 -19.76
N LEU A 197 14.25 36.96 -20.45
CA LEU A 197 14.10 36.67 -21.88
C LEU A 197 13.61 37.94 -22.57
N ASN A 198 14.22 38.27 -23.71
CA ASN A 198 13.73 39.35 -24.54
C ASN A 198 12.40 38.94 -25.18
N ARG A 199 11.42 39.80 -25.00
CA ARG A 199 10.09 39.67 -25.59
C ARG A 199 10.11 40.47 -26.88
N ASP A 200 10.35 39.80 -28.00
CA ASP A 200 9.98 40.35 -29.31
C ASP A 200 8.46 40.15 -29.51
N ASP A 201 7.90 40.70 -30.59
CA ASP A 201 6.44 40.74 -30.81
C ASP A 201 5.75 39.35 -30.81
N GLU A 202 6.53 38.27 -30.98
CA GLU A 202 6.02 36.90 -31.13
C GLU A 202 6.03 36.07 -29.84
N VAL A 203 6.80 36.44 -28.82
CA VAL A 203 6.99 35.61 -27.62
C VAL A 203 6.14 36.16 -26.47
N ASN A 204 5.09 35.43 -26.08
CA ASN A 204 4.26 35.77 -24.92
C ASN A 204 4.35 34.67 -23.84
N LEU A 205 3.94 35.00 -22.62
CA LEU A 205 4.00 34.08 -21.47
C LEU A 205 3.21 32.77 -21.73
N ASP A 206 2.08 32.85 -22.44
CA ASP A 206 1.30 31.66 -22.84
C ASP A 206 2.09 30.74 -23.79
N ILE A 207 2.79 31.30 -24.78
CA ILE A 207 3.61 30.52 -25.73
C ILE A 207 4.77 29.85 -24.99
N LEU A 208 5.42 30.58 -24.08
CA LEU A 208 6.49 30.01 -23.24
C LEU A 208 5.97 28.84 -22.40
N ARG A 209 4.76 28.96 -21.85
CA ARG A 209 4.11 27.85 -21.11
C ARG A 209 4.00 26.60 -21.96
N ASP A 210 3.45 26.76 -23.16
CA ASP A 210 3.12 25.64 -24.03
C ASP A 210 4.41 24.99 -24.54
N ARG A 211 5.44 25.79 -24.87
CA ARG A 211 6.79 25.28 -25.22
C ARG A 211 7.49 24.57 -24.08
N LEU A 212 7.36 25.05 -22.84
CA LEU A 212 7.91 24.36 -21.67
C LEU A 212 7.24 23.00 -21.44
N ALA A 213 5.91 22.94 -21.63
CA ALA A 213 5.16 21.70 -21.53
C ALA A 213 5.54 20.70 -22.62
N GLU A 214 5.63 21.17 -23.88
CA GLU A 214 6.06 20.38 -25.04
C GLU A 214 7.47 19.81 -24.85
N ALA A 215 8.45 20.65 -24.51
CA ALA A 215 9.83 20.22 -24.28
C ALA A 215 9.94 19.17 -23.15
N HIS A 216 9.11 19.30 -22.11
CA HIS A 216 9.02 18.30 -21.05
C HIS A 216 8.37 17.00 -21.51
N GLY A 217 7.28 17.09 -22.29
CA GLY A 217 6.59 15.95 -22.88
C GLY A 217 7.52 15.16 -23.81
N ASP A 218 8.16 15.85 -24.75
CA ASP A 218 9.12 15.24 -25.69
C ASP A 218 10.28 14.54 -24.97
N HIS A 219 10.81 15.15 -23.92
CA HIS A 219 11.84 14.51 -23.09
C HIS A 219 11.31 13.24 -22.41
N PHE A 220 10.08 13.27 -21.89
CA PHE A 220 9.46 12.13 -21.22
C PHE A 220 9.14 11.01 -22.21
N ASP A 221 8.63 11.33 -23.40
CA ASP A 221 8.26 10.39 -24.45
C ASP A 221 9.47 9.64 -25.03
N ARG A 222 10.68 10.21 -24.91
CA ARG A 222 11.94 9.50 -25.17
C ARG A 222 12.27 8.42 -24.14
N GLY A 223 11.46 8.26 -23.09
CA GLY A 223 11.61 7.25 -22.05
C GLY A 223 12.53 7.65 -20.89
N CYS A 224 12.96 8.93 -20.83
CA CYS A 224 13.83 9.40 -19.76
C CYS A 224 13.02 9.80 -18.52
N ARG A 225 13.32 9.16 -17.37
CA ARG A 225 12.63 9.40 -16.09
C ARG A 225 13.33 10.43 -15.20
N LEU A 226 14.49 10.92 -15.60
CA LEU A 226 15.26 11.88 -14.83
C LEU A 226 14.80 13.31 -15.13
N LYS A 227 14.97 14.22 -14.16
CA LYS A 227 14.47 15.59 -14.29
C LYS A 227 15.43 16.39 -15.17
N PRO A 228 14.99 16.90 -16.34
CA PRO A 228 15.81 17.79 -17.13
C PRO A 228 16.02 19.12 -16.39
N LYS A 229 17.09 19.83 -16.76
CA LYS A 229 17.41 21.17 -16.27
C LYS A 229 17.12 22.17 -17.38
N PHE A 230 16.77 23.40 -16.99
CA PHE A 230 16.66 24.52 -17.93
C PHE A 230 17.77 25.52 -17.66
N CYS A 231 18.31 26.10 -18.72
CA CYS A 231 19.31 27.16 -18.62
C CYS A 231 19.11 28.21 -19.71
N LEU A 232 19.56 29.43 -19.41
CA LEU A 232 19.72 30.48 -20.39
C LEU A 232 21.14 30.43 -20.93
N GLU A 233 21.28 30.37 -22.25
CA GLU A 233 22.57 30.49 -22.92
C GLU A 233 22.50 31.51 -24.05
N THR A 234 23.53 32.34 -24.14
CA THR A 234 23.72 33.27 -25.26
C THR A 234 24.66 32.64 -26.26
N ARG A 235 24.16 32.37 -27.48
CA ARG A 235 24.94 31.83 -28.59
C ARG A 235 24.74 32.72 -29.81
N PHE A 236 25.83 33.08 -30.47
CA PHE A 236 25.81 33.95 -31.67
C PHE A 236 25.08 35.30 -31.47
N GLY A 237 25.10 35.85 -30.24
CA GLY A 237 24.43 37.11 -29.91
C GLY A 237 22.93 36.97 -29.60
N LEU A 238 22.39 35.76 -29.64
CA LEU A 238 21.00 35.45 -29.28
C LEU A 238 20.95 34.71 -27.94
N THR A 239 20.16 35.21 -27.00
CA THR A 239 19.93 34.57 -25.70
C THR A 239 18.66 33.75 -25.77
N ALA A 240 18.79 32.43 -25.59
CA ALA A 240 17.69 31.48 -25.70
C ALA A 240 17.60 30.61 -24.44
N LEU A 241 16.41 30.08 -24.17
CA LEU A 241 16.16 29.11 -23.12
C LEU A 241 16.35 27.71 -23.67
N TYR A 242 17.15 26.89 -22.98
CA TYR A 242 17.43 25.51 -23.37
C TYR A 242 16.95 24.53 -22.33
N ILE A 243 16.55 23.35 -22.79
CA ILE A 243 16.36 22.15 -21.97
C ILE A 243 17.57 21.24 -22.13
N LEU A 244 18.11 20.77 -21.00
CA LEU A 244 19.27 19.88 -20.96
C LEU A 244 19.05 18.69 -20.04
N CYS A 245 19.42 17.50 -20.50
CA CYS A 245 19.41 16.29 -19.70
C CYS A 245 20.72 15.53 -19.90
N HIS A 246 21.46 15.28 -18.82
CA HIS A 246 22.77 14.62 -18.90
C HIS A 246 22.67 13.12 -19.21
N ASP A 247 21.55 12.48 -18.87
CA ASP A 247 21.42 11.03 -18.96
C ASP A 247 21.00 10.59 -20.36
N CYS A 248 20.01 11.26 -20.97
CA CYS A 248 19.60 10.99 -22.35
C CYS A 248 20.26 11.92 -23.39
N GLY A 249 21.06 12.89 -22.94
CA GLY A 249 21.78 13.81 -23.82
C GLY A 249 20.89 14.84 -24.52
N THR A 250 19.63 15.01 -24.12
CA THR A 250 18.75 16.04 -24.69
C THR A 250 19.38 17.42 -24.49
N PHE A 251 19.51 18.17 -25.57
CA PHE A 251 19.94 19.58 -25.56
C PHE A 251 19.21 20.31 -26.69
N GLU A 252 18.13 21.00 -26.33
CA GLU A 252 17.19 21.59 -27.30
C GLU A 252 16.80 23.01 -26.90
N VAL A 253 16.49 23.83 -27.91
CA VAL A 253 16.01 25.20 -27.73
C VAL A 253 14.53 25.15 -27.40
N VAL A 254 14.12 25.81 -26.31
CA VAL A 254 12.73 25.96 -25.91
C VAL A 254 12.15 27.25 -26.48
N ILE A 255 12.91 28.36 -26.38
CA ILE A 255 12.56 29.68 -26.94
C ILE A 255 13.81 30.52 -27.21
#